data_AF-A0AAV9BZM1-F1
#
_entry.id   AF-A0AAV9BZM1-F1
#
_cell.length_a   1.000
_cell.length_b   1.000
_cell.length_c   1.000
_cell.angle_alpha   90.00
_cell.angle_beta   90.00
_cell.angle_gamma   90.00
#
_symmetry.space_group_name_H-M   'P 1'
#
loop_
_entity.id
_entity.type
_entity.pdbx_description
1 polymer ?
#
loop_
_entity_poly.entity_id
_entity_poly.type
_entity_poly.pdbx_seq_one_letter_code
_entity_poly.pdbx_strand_id
1 'polypeptide(L)'
;MQIVDPVLASYGVENPIFAVIQLAQTTMRSELGKITLDKTFEERDTLNENIVKSINEAASSWGLTCLRYEIRDISPPPGVRAAMEMQAEAERKKRAQILESEGERQANINIADGKKSSVILESEAAMMDQVNRAKGEAEAILAKANATAKGLKMVSESTILHGGAEAAALKVAEQWIHAFGNIAKEGTTMLIPSPTGDASAMIAQALAIYKKLTPAASGGSNASAESCQSSTEEGKSTVGAGHAIESPKSGAVKVVFDADSPRKGGSSSFSLQSQE
;
A
#
# COMPACT_ATOMS: atom_id res chain seq x y z
N MET A 1 -45.06 48.88 13.22
CA MET A 1 -45.45 49.89 12.22
C MET A 1 -45.40 51.26 12.87
N GLN A 2 -44.96 52.28 12.15
CA GLN A 2 -44.78 53.63 12.69
C GLN A 2 -45.48 54.64 11.78
N ILE A 3 -46.17 55.61 12.39
CA ILE A 3 -46.72 56.78 11.69
C ILE A 3 -45.60 57.81 11.64
N VAL A 4 -45.19 58.21 10.44
CA VAL A 4 -44.13 59.20 10.23
C VAL A 4 -44.75 60.58 10.03
N ASP A 5 -45.81 60.67 9.24
CA ASP A 5 -46.56 61.90 9.01
C ASP A 5 -48.04 61.71 9.42
N PRO A 6 -48.48 62.31 10.54
CA PRO A 6 -49.85 62.18 11.02
C PRO A 6 -50.88 62.92 10.14
N VAL A 7 -50.46 63.95 9.38
CA VAL A 7 -51.36 64.70 8.48
C VAL A 7 -51.69 63.84 7.26
N LEU A 8 -50.66 63.27 6.61
CA LEU A 8 -50.85 62.33 5.50
C LEU A 8 -51.63 61.09 5.94
N ALA A 9 -51.38 60.57 7.14
CA ALA A 9 -52.10 59.40 7.66
C ALA A 9 -53.59 59.68 7.94
N SER A 10 -53.95 60.92 8.32
CA SER A 10 -55.33 61.30 8.65
C SER A 10 -56.17 61.65 7.42
N TYR A 11 -55.54 62.20 6.37
CA TYR A 11 -56.24 62.66 5.16
C TYR A 11 -56.02 61.77 3.94
N GLY A 12 -55.01 60.89 3.94
CA GLY A 12 -54.65 60.05 2.79
C GLY A 12 -55.60 58.88 2.56
N VAL A 13 -56.21 58.33 3.62
CA VAL A 13 -57.12 57.18 3.55
C VAL A 13 -58.05 57.18 4.77
N GLU A 14 -59.27 56.63 4.63
CA GLU A 14 -60.28 56.60 5.70
C GLU A 14 -59.79 55.84 6.96
N ASN A 15 -59.11 54.70 6.78
CA ASN A 15 -58.47 53.95 7.87
C ASN A 15 -57.07 53.44 7.46
N PRO A 16 -55.99 54.15 7.86
CA PRO A 16 -54.63 53.84 7.41
C PRO A 16 -54.14 52.45 7.84
N ILE A 17 -54.56 52.00 9.02
CA ILE A 17 -54.18 50.68 9.56
C ILE A 17 -54.83 49.58 8.74
N PHE A 18 -56.13 49.70 8.48
CA PHE A 18 -56.86 48.71 7.68
C PHE A 18 -56.34 48.65 6.24
N ALA A 19 -56.08 49.81 5.61
CA ALA A 19 -55.54 49.87 4.26
C ALA A 19 -54.18 49.17 4.13
N VAL A 20 -53.28 49.35 5.11
CA VAL A 20 -51.98 48.67 5.11
C VAL A 20 -52.11 47.16 5.35
N ILE A 21 -53.05 46.70 6.17
CA ILE A 21 -53.30 45.26 6.33
C ILE A 21 -53.73 44.64 5.00
N GLN A 22 -54.63 45.29 4.26
CA GLN A 22 -55.11 44.81 2.96
C GLN A 22 -54.00 44.83 1.89
N LEU A 23 -53.20 45.89 1.88
CA LEU A 23 -52.01 46.00 1.04
C LEU A 23 -51.04 44.86 1.36
N ALA A 24 -50.73 44.64 2.64
CA ALA A 24 -49.82 43.58 3.09
C ALA A 24 -50.33 42.18 2.68
N GLN A 25 -51.63 41.90 2.79
CA GLN A 25 -52.21 40.64 2.33
C GLN A 25 -52.06 40.45 0.81
N THR A 26 -52.28 41.52 0.03
CA THR A 26 -52.19 41.48 -1.43
C THR A 26 -50.74 41.32 -1.89
N THR A 27 -49.82 42.07 -1.28
CA THR A 27 -48.37 41.97 -1.51
C THR A 27 -47.85 40.59 -1.12
N MET A 28 -48.24 40.06 0.05
CA MET A 28 -47.86 38.71 0.47
C MET A 28 -48.30 37.65 -0.55
N ARG A 29 -49.54 37.74 -1.04
CA ARG A 29 -50.05 36.81 -2.06
C ARG A 29 -49.28 36.92 -3.37
N SER A 30 -48.91 38.14 -3.79
CA SER A 30 -48.16 38.37 -5.03
C SER A 30 -46.73 37.86 -4.93
N GLU A 31 -46.01 38.20 -3.86
CA GLU A 31 -44.61 37.78 -3.67
C GLU A 31 -44.50 36.26 -3.49
N LEU A 32 -45.41 35.65 -2.73
CA LEU A 32 -45.45 34.19 -2.57
C LEU A 32 -45.71 33.45 -3.88
N GLY A 33 -46.45 34.07 -4.81
CA GLY A 33 -46.74 33.47 -6.13
C GLY A 33 -45.56 33.51 -7.11
N LYS A 34 -44.55 34.36 -6.89
CA LYS A 34 -43.38 34.49 -7.78
C LYS A 34 -42.30 33.45 -7.51
N ILE A 35 -42.25 32.90 -6.30
CA ILE A 35 -41.25 31.96 -5.83
C ILE A 35 -41.80 30.53 -5.79
N THR A 36 -40.92 29.54 -5.91
CA THR A 36 -41.31 28.14 -5.72
C THR A 36 -41.52 27.83 -4.24
N LEU A 37 -42.35 26.82 -3.95
CA LEU A 37 -42.71 26.46 -2.59
C LEU A 37 -41.48 26.08 -1.74
N ASP A 38 -40.53 25.31 -2.30
CA ASP A 38 -39.30 24.93 -1.61
C ASP A 38 -38.45 26.15 -1.22
N LYS A 39 -38.26 27.09 -2.16
CA LYS A 39 -37.51 28.32 -1.92
C LYS A 39 -38.17 29.22 -0.89
N THR A 40 -39.49 29.18 -0.79
CA THR A 40 -40.23 29.90 0.26
C THR A 40 -39.86 29.41 1.66
N PHE A 41 -39.54 28.12 1.81
CA PHE A 41 -39.10 27.56 3.09
C PHE A 41 -37.63 27.81 3.38
N GLU A 42 -36.77 27.77 2.35
CA GLU A 42 -35.33 27.99 2.49
C GLU A 42 -34.96 29.46 2.70
N GLU A 43 -35.60 30.38 1.98
CA GLU A 43 -35.22 31.80 1.92
C GLU A 43 -36.29 32.72 2.53
N ARG A 44 -36.75 32.43 3.76
CA ARG A 44 -37.78 33.27 4.40
C ARG A 44 -37.35 34.72 4.63
N ASP A 45 -36.06 34.95 4.88
CA ASP A 45 -35.55 36.30 5.15
C ASP A 45 -35.58 37.18 3.90
N THR A 46 -35.23 36.64 2.74
CA THR A 46 -35.29 37.38 1.46
C THR A 46 -36.72 37.72 1.09
N LEU A 47 -37.67 36.82 1.38
CA LEU A 47 -39.10 37.08 1.21
C LEU A 47 -39.60 38.19 2.14
N ASN A 48 -39.18 38.20 3.41
CA ASN A 48 -39.55 39.25 4.36
C ASN A 48 -39.05 40.63 3.90
N GLU A 49 -37.80 40.72 3.45
CA GLU A 49 -37.24 41.97 2.91
C GLU A 49 -38.01 42.49 1.69
N ASN A 50 -38.32 41.60 0.74
CA ASN A 50 -39.07 41.95 -0.46
C ASN A 50 -40.49 42.44 -0.13
N ILE A 51 -41.17 41.78 0.82
CA ILE A 51 -42.50 42.20 1.28
C ILE A 51 -42.44 43.57 1.96
N VAL A 52 -41.48 43.80 2.87
CA VAL A 52 -41.32 45.11 3.54
C VAL A 52 -41.06 46.20 2.51
N LYS A 53 -40.21 45.93 1.51
CA LYS A 53 -39.90 46.89 0.44
C LYS A 53 -41.14 47.27 -0.37
N SER A 54 -41.92 46.28 -0.82
CA SER A 54 -43.14 46.52 -1.60
C SER A 54 -44.24 47.21 -0.79
N ILE A 55 -44.39 46.88 0.50
CA ILE A 55 -45.34 47.58 1.39
C ILE A 55 -44.93 49.04 1.58
N ASN A 56 -43.64 49.32 1.84
CA ASN A 56 -43.17 50.68 2.10
C ASN A 56 -43.29 51.60 0.88
N GLU A 57 -43.18 51.07 -0.34
CA GLU A 57 -43.38 51.84 -1.57
C GLU A 57 -44.78 52.48 -1.60
N ALA A 58 -45.83 51.70 -1.34
CA ALA A 58 -47.20 52.21 -1.30
C ALA A 58 -47.57 52.91 0.03
N ALA A 59 -47.07 52.43 1.17
CA ALA A 59 -47.36 53.00 2.49
C ALA A 59 -46.81 54.44 2.68
N SER A 60 -45.80 54.82 1.90
CA SER A 60 -45.26 56.19 1.87
C SER A 60 -46.33 57.24 1.54
N SER A 61 -47.26 56.91 0.65
CA SER A 61 -48.37 57.80 0.25
C SER A 61 -49.37 58.09 1.38
N TRP A 62 -49.38 57.24 2.42
CA TRP A 62 -50.23 57.36 3.59
C TRP A 62 -49.49 57.86 4.83
N GLY A 63 -48.21 58.26 4.71
CA GLY A 63 -47.42 58.74 5.85
C GLY A 63 -47.04 57.64 6.85
N LEU A 64 -47.01 56.38 6.41
CA LEU A 64 -46.75 55.20 7.25
C LEU A 64 -45.45 54.52 6.84
N THR A 65 -44.77 53.90 7.80
CA THR A 65 -43.59 53.08 7.55
C THR A 65 -43.69 51.74 8.27
N CYS A 66 -43.46 50.66 7.52
CA CYS A 66 -43.34 49.31 8.02
C CYS A 66 -41.89 49.04 8.43
N LEU A 67 -41.67 48.83 9.73
CA LEU A 67 -40.34 48.58 10.29
C LEU A 67 -39.86 47.15 10.05
N ARG A 68 -40.77 46.17 10.20
CA ARG A 68 -40.47 44.75 10.09
C ARG A 68 -41.73 43.97 9.78
N TYR A 69 -41.60 42.98 8.92
CA TYR A 69 -42.60 41.97 8.62
C TYR A 69 -42.01 40.59 8.86
N GLU A 70 -42.78 39.69 9.45
CA GLU A 70 -42.37 38.31 9.71
C GLU A 70 -43.47 37.36 9.32
N ILE A 71 -43.10 36.36 8.54
CA ILE A 71 -43.98 35.23 8.24
C ILE A 71 -43.89 34.22 9.39
N ARG A 72 -45.05 33.86 9.94
CA ARG A 72 -45.15 32.83 10.99
C ARG A 72 -45.10 31.43 10.38
N ASP A 73 -46.25 30.94 9.93
CA ASP A 73 -46.42 29.58 9.43
C ASP A 73 -47.05 29.57 8.04
N ILE A 74 -46.49 28.75 7.15
CA ILE A 74 -47.06 28.45 5.84
C ILE A 74 -47.41 26.96 5.86
N SER A 75 -48.70 26.66 5.94
CA SER A 75 -49.18 25.28 5.89
C SER A 75 -49.77 24.98 4.51
N PRO A 76 -49.09 24.19 3.66
CA PRO A 76 -49.68 23.72 2.43
C PRO A 76 -50.83 22.73 2.72
N PRO A 77 -51.78 22.56 1.78
CA PRO A 77 -52.84 21.58 1.91
C PRO A 77 -52.28 20.15 2.00
N PRO A 78 -52.99 19.20 2.65
CA PRO A 78 -52.46 17.88 2.98
C PRO A 78 -52.01 17.07 1.76
N GLY A 79 -52.69 17.21 0.62
CA GLY A 79 -52.30 16.52 -0.62
C GLY A 79 -50.93 16.94 -1.16
N VAL A 80 -50.60 18.23 -1.08
CA VAL A 80 -49.28 18.75 -1.51
C VAL A 80 -48.20 18.30 -0.53
N ARG A 81 -48.49 18.34 0.77
CA ARG A 81 -47.55 17.87 1.80
C ARG A 81 -47.16 16.41 1.59
N ALA A 82 -48.14 15.52 1.37
CA ALA A 82 -47.88 14.11 1.12
C ALA A 82 -47.04 13.89 -0.15
N ALA A 83 -47.31 14.64 -1.22
CA ALA A 83 -46.52 14.55 -2.46
C ALA A 83 -45.06 15.01 -2.24
N MET A 84 -44.86 16.10 -1.49
CA MET A 84 -43.51 16.58 -1.15
C MET A 84 -42.76 15.59 -0.26
N GLU A 85 -43.43 14.99 0.73
CA GLU A 85 -42.85 13.95 1.58
C GLU A 85 -42.41 12.73 0.75
N MET A 86 -43.25 12.26 -0.17
CA MET A 86 -42.90 11.17 -1.08
C MET A 86 -41.73 11.53 -2.00
N GLN A 87 -41.70 12.76 -2.53
CA GLN A 87 -40.60 13.23 -3.38
C GLN A 87 -39.29 13.31 -2.60
N ALA A 88 -39.31 13.89 -1.39
CA ALA A 88 -38.14 14.00 -0.54
C ALA A 88 -37.63 12.62 -0.09
N GLU A 89 -38.53 11.69 0.23
CA GLU A 89 -38.16 10.32 0.58
C GLU A 89 -37.54 9.58 -0.63
N ALA A 90 -38.13 9.72 -1.82
CA ALA A 90 -37.60 9.12 -3.04
C ALA A 90 -36.20 9.66 -3.38
N GLU A 91 -35.99 10.98 -3.25
CA GLU A 91 -34.68 11.59 -3.48
C GLU A 91 -33.66 11.13 -2.43
N ARG A 92 -34.03 11.07 -1.15
CA ARG A 92 -33.17 10.53 -0.09
C ARG A 92 -32.78 9.09 -0.36
N LYS A 93 -33.74 8.23 -0.74
CA LYS A 93 -33.48 6.83 -1.10
C LYS A 93 -32.54 6.73 -2.30
N LYS A 94 -32.76 7.53 -3.34
CA LYS A 94 -31.88 7.58 -4.52
C LYS A 94 -30.46 7.98 -4.13
N ARG A 95 -30.30 9.04 -3.33
CA ARG A 95 -28.98 9.50 -2.86
C ARG A 95 -28.29 8.44 -2.01
N ALA A 96 -29.02 7.78 -1.12
CA ALA A 96 -28.50 6.68 -0.29
C ALA A 96 -28.01 5.50 -1.14
N GLN A 97 -28.81 5.06 -2.13
CA GLN A 97 -28.43 3.97 -3.03
C GLN A 97 -27.19 4.29 -3.88
N ILE A 98 -27.08 5.53 -4.36
CA ILE A 98 -25.88 5.97 -5.11
C ILE A 98 -24.65 5.91 -4.21
N LEU A 99 -24.74 6.49 -3.00
CA LEU A 99 -23.62 6.48 -2.05
C LEU A 99 -23.23 5.05 -1.61
N GLU A 100 -24.20 4.17 -1.42
CA GLU A 100 -23.96 2.77 -1.09
C GLU A 100 -23.25 2.04 -2.24
N SER A 101 -23.74 2.20 -3.47
CA SER A 101 -23.11 1.61 -4.65
C SER A 101 -21.70 2.15 -4.91
N GLU A 102 -21.48 3.43 -4.70
CA GLU A 102 -20.15 4.05 -4.79
C GLU A 102 -19.22 3.54 -3.68
N GLY A 103 -19.73 3.40 -2.46
CA GLY A 103 -19.02 2.82 -1.33
C GLY A 103 -18.60 1.37 -1.58
N GLU A 104 -19.52 0.53 -2.07
CA GLU A 104 -19.23 -0.85 -2.43
C GLU A 104 -18.19 -0.94 -3.56
N ARG A 105 -18.32 -0.12 -4.59
CA ARG A 105 -17.34 -0.05 -5.68
C ARG A 105 -15.96 0.30 -5.14
N GLN A 106 -15.85 1.33 -4.30
CA GLN A 106 -14.58 1.75 -3.74
C GLN A 106 -13.99 0.69 -2.79
N ALA A 107 -14.83 0.05 -1.97
CA ALA A 107 -14.40 -1.04 -1.10
C ALA A 107 -13.84 -2.23 -1.91
N ASN A 108 -14.51 -2.62 -2.99
CA ASN A 108 -14.06 -3.71 -3.86
C ASN A 108 -12.73 -3.39 -4.55
N ILE A 109 -12.53 -2.14 -5.00
CA ILE A 109 -11.25 -1.68 -5.56
C ILE A 109 -10.15 -1.78 -4.51
N ASN A 110 -10.39 -1.26 -3.31
CA ASN A 110 -9.41 -1.29 -2.22
C ASN A 110 -9.03 -2.73 -1.83
N ILE A 111 -9.99 -3.66 -1.80
CA ILE A 111 -9.73 -5.08 -1.53
C ILE A 111 -8.89 -5.70 -2.66
N ALA A 112 -9.21 -5.40 -3.92
CA ALA A 112 -8.46 -5.92 -5.07
C ALA A 112 -7.02 -5.41 -5.08
N ASP A 113 -6.82 -4.11 -4.82
CA ASP A 113 -5.50 -3.49 -4.74
C ASP A 113 -4.70 -4.02 -3.55
N GLY A 114 -5.34 -4.19 -2.39
CA GLY A 114 -4.75 -4.84 -1.23
C GLY A 114 -4.27 -6.26 -1.55
N LYS A 115 -5.11 -7.08 -2.18
CA LYS A 115 -4.72 -8.44 -2.62
C LYS A 115 -3.55 -8.42 -3.61
N LYS A 116 -3.57 -7.52 -4.59
CA LYS A 116 -2.47 -7.37 -5.56
C LYS A 116 -1.17 -7.02 -4.85
N SER A 117 -1.20 -6.05 -3.94
CA SER A 117 -0.02 -5.66 -3.17
C SER A 117 0.49 -6.78 -2.26
N SER A 118 -0.40 -7.54 -1.62
CA SER A 118 -0.03 -8.70 -0.79
C SER A 118 0.73 -9.74 -1.59
N VAL A 119 0.21 -10.12 -2.78
CA VAL A 119 0.85 -11.13 -3.63
C VAL A 119 2.23 -10.66 -4.13
N ILE A 120 2.37 -9.37 -4.47
CA ILE A 120 3.67 -8.81 -4.88
C ILE A 120 4.66 -8.87 -3.71
N LEU A 121 4.25 -8.40 -2.53
CA LEU A 121 5.10 -8.40 -1.35
C LEU A 121 5.48 -9.82 -0.90
N GLU A 122 4.56 -10.78 -0.99
CA GLU A 122 4.85 -12.19 -0.71
C GLU A 122 5.87 -12.77 -1.69
N SER A 123 5.73 -12.46 -2.99
CA SER A 123 6.70 -12.90 -4.01
C SER A 123 8.07 -12.26 -3.81
N GLU A 124 8.13 -10.98 -3.49
CA GLU A 124 9.37 -10.26 -3.21
C GLU A 124 10.04 -10.77 -1.93
N ALA A 125 9.25 -11.02 -0.87
CA ALA A 125 9.73 -11.61 0.37
C ALA A 125 10.31 -13.01 0.12
N ALA A 126 9.60 -13.87 -0.62
CA ALA A 126 10.08 -15.20 -0.96
C ALA A 126 11.41 -15.17 -1.75
N MET A 127 11.55 -14.25 -2.70
CA MET A 127 12.80 -14.07 -3.44
C MET A 127 13.94 -13.61 -2.51
N MET A 128 13.67 -12.63 -1.66
CA MET A 128 14.66 -12.10 -0.72
C MET A 128 15.08 -13.16 0.30
N ASP A 129 14.13 -13.96 0.79
CA ASP A 129 14.38 -15.06 1.72
C ASP A 129 15.28 -16.12 1.09
N GLN A 130 15.03 -16.52 -0.15
CA GLN A 130 15.88 -17.45 -0.88
C GLN A 130 17.30 -16.91 -1.06
N VAL A 131 17.44 -15.64 -1.43
CA VAL A 131 18.75 -14.98 -1.57
C VAL A 131 19.49 -14.95 -0.24
N ASN A 132 18.80 -14.58 0.84
CA ASN A 132 19.39 -14.51 2.17
C ASN A 132 19.81 -15.91 2.67
N ARG A 133 18.99 -16.93 2.40
CA ARG A 133 19.31 -18.32 2.73
C ARG A 133 20.55 -18.79 1.99
N ALA A 134 20.61 -18.59 0.67
CA ALA A 134 21.74 -18.97 -0.16
C ALA A 134 23.04 -18.24 0.27
N LYS A 135 22.95 -16.94 0.60
CA LYS A 135 24.09 -16.18 1.14
C LYS A 135 24.55 -16.72 2.50
N GLY A 136 23.63 -16.97 3.42
CA GLY A 136 23.94 -17.54 4.72
C GLY A 136 24.60 -18.92 4.62
N GLU A 137 24.15 -19.76 3.69
CA GLU A 137 24.75 -21.07 3.42
C GLU A 137 26.16 -20.93 2.82
N ALA A 138 26.35 -20.04 1.85
CA ALA A 138 27.66 -19.77 1.26
C ALA A 138 28.66 -19.26 2.32
N GLU A 139 28.25 -18.30 3.15
CA GLU A 139 29.08 -17.76 4.24
C GLU A 139 29.41 -18.85 5.28
N ALA A 140 28.44 -19.70 5.62
CA ALA A 140 28.67 -20.82 6.53
C ALA A 140 29.68 -21.83 5.96
N ILE A 141 29.62 -22.14 4.65
CA ILE A 141 30.58 -23.02 3.98
C ILE A 141 31.97 -22.39 3.99
N LEU A 142 32.09 -21.10 3.65
CA LEU A 142 33.36 -20.38 3.68
C LEU A 142 33.96 -20.35 5.09
N ALA A 143 33.15 -20.08 6.11
CA ALA A 143 33.58 -20.09 7.50
C ALA A 143 34.07 -21.48 7.92
N LYS A 144 33.35 -22.56 7.57
CA LYS A 144 33.77 -23.94 7.83
C LYS A 144 35.07 -24.28 7.09
N ALA A 145 35.18 -23.96 5.80
CA ALA A 145 36.38 -24.23 5.00
C ALA A 145 37.60 -23.46 5.53
N ASN A 146 37.42 -22.22 5.97
CA ASN A 146 38.48 -21.45 6.61
C ASN A 146 38.89 -22.05 7.96
N ALA A 147 37.94 -22.51 8.76
CA ALA A 147 38.22 -23.17 10.04
C ALA A 147 38.96 -24.50 9.84
N THR A 148 38.55 -25.32 8.86
CA THR A 148 39.23 -26.58 8.53
C THR A 148 40.63 -26.32 7.97
N ALA A 149 40.80 -25.33 7.09
CA ALA A 149 42.11 -24.95 6.57
C ALA A 149 43.05 -24.49 7.68
N LYS A 150 42.58 -23.67 8.62
CA LYS A 150 43.36 -23.27 9.82
C LYS A 150 43.69 -24.47 10.70
N GLY A 151 42.73 -25.35 10.94
CA GLY A 151 42.93 -26.60 11.70
C GLY A 151 44.01 -27.49 11.07
N LEU A 152 43.92 -27.74 9.76
CA LEU A 152 44.90 -28.52 9.02
C LEU A 152 46.29 -27.89 9.04
N LYS A 153 46.39 -26.56 8.93
CA LYS A 153 47.67 -25.84 9.08
C LYS A 153 48.29 -26.11 10.45
N MET A 154 47.54 -25.93 11.54
CA MET A 154 48.04 -26.20 12.89
C MET A 154 48.47 -27.67 13.08
N VAL A 155 47.68 -28.62 12.55
CA VAL A 155 48.06 -30.05 12.60
C VAL A 155 49.33 -30.31 11.79
N SER A 156 49.46 -29.73 10.59
CA SER A 156 50.66 -29.89 9.76
C SER A 156 51.91 -29.34 10.45
N GLU A 157 51.80 -28.16 11.09
CA GLU A 157 52.87 -27.57 11.89
C GLU A 157 53.26 -28.48 13.06
N SER A 158 52.28 -29.05 13.78
CA SER A 158 52.54 -29.97 14.89
C SER A 158 53.15 -31.30 14.46
N THR A 159 52.91 -31.74 13.22
CA THR A 159 53.40 -33.03 12.70
C THR A 159 54.87 -32.97 12.25
N ILE A 160 55.36 -31.78 11.90
CA ILE A 160 56.77 -31.53 11.51
C ILE A 160 57.71 -31.63 12.72
N LEU A 161 57.20 -31.44 13.94
CA LEU A 161 57.95 -31.63 15.18
C LEU A 161 58.26 -33.12 15.42
N HIS A 162 59.38 -33.43 16.11
CA HIS A 162 59.88 -34.81 16.29
C HIS A 162 58.79 -35.79 16.82
N GLY A 163 58.57 -36.90 16.10
CA GLY A 163 57.60 -37.95 16.45
C GLY A 163 56.15 -37.70 15.96
N GLY A 164 55.86 -36.56 15.32
CA GLY A 164 54.52 -36.22 14.87
C GLY A 164 53.92 -37.16 13.81
N ALA A 165 54.77 -37.73 12.93
CA ALA A 165 54.34 -38.64 11.87
C ALA A 165 53.77 -39.97 12.42
N GLU A 166 54.37 -40.52 13.48
CA GLU A 166 53.89 -41.74 14.13
C GLU A 166 52.60 -41.49 14.93
N ALA A 167 52.49 -40.33 15.58
CA ALA A 167 51.25 -39.93 16.27
C ALA A 167 50.07 -39.72 15.30
N ALA A 168 50.32 -39.15 14.12
CA ALA A 168 49.30 -39.00 13.09
C ALA A 168 48.82 -40.38 12.55
N ALA A 169 49.75 -41.33 12.35
CA ALA A 169 49.43 -42.67 11.88
C ALA A 169 48.52 -43.45 12.86
N LEU A 170 48.83 -43.41 14.17
CA LEU A 170 47.96 -44.01 15.20
C LEU A 170 46.57 -43.39 15.20
N LYS A 171 46.46 -42.06 15.08
CA LYS A 171 45.18 -41.35 15.06
C LYS A 171 44.31 -41.70 13.85
N VAL A 172 44.92 -41.89 12.67
CA VAL A 172 44.20 -42.38 11.48
C VAL A 172 43.69 -43.81 11.69
N ALA A 173 44.49 -44.67 12.33
CA ALA A 173 44.06 -46.03 12.66
C ALA A 173 42.88 -46.04 13.63
N GLU A 174 42.90 -45.21 14.68
CA GLU A 174 41.77 -45.06 15.61
C GLU A 174 40.51 -44.56 14.91
N GLN A 175 40.61 -43.51 14.07
CA GLN A 175 39.48 -42.99 13.31
C GLN A 175 38.90 -44.01 12.34
N TRP A 176 39.74 -44.83 11.70
CA TRP A 176 39.29 -45.89 10.81
C TRP A 176 38.52 -46.97 11.57
N ILE A 177 39.03 -47.44 12.72
CA ILE A 177 38.32 -48.41 13.58
C ILE A 177 36.98 -47.82 14.03
N HIS A 178 36.95 -46.54 14.39
CA HIS A 178 35.73 -45.88 14.85
C HIS A 178 34.69 -45.69 13.73
N ALA A 179 35.13 -45.32 12.53
CA ALA A 179 34.27 -45.19 11.35
C ALA A 179 33.74 -46.56 10.89
N PHE A 180 34.60 -47.57 10.88
CA PHE A 180 34.22 -48.95 10.61
C PHE A 180 33.20 -49.46 11.63
N GLY A 181 33.39 -49.14 12.91
CA GLY A 181 32.45 -49.46 13.99
C GLY A 181 31.08 -48.78 13.84
N ASN A 182 31.02 -47.55 13.30
CA ASN A 182 29.76 -46.86 13.03
C ASN A 182 29.03 -47.48 11.82
N ILE A 183 29.75 -47.81 10.75
CA ILE A 183 29.19 -48.49 9.56
C ILE A 183 28.64 -49.87 9.95
N ALA A 184 29.33 -50.61 10.82
CA ALA A 184 28.89 -51.90 11.33
C ALA A 184 27.61 -51.83 12.19
N LYS A 185 27.28 -50.65 12.73
CA LYS A 185 26.04 -50.42 13.51
C LYS A 185 24.86 -49.96 12.66
N GLU A 186 25.08 -49.17 11.61
CA GLU A 186 24.00 -48.63 10.75
C GLU A 186 23.72 -49.46 9.49
N GLY A 187 24.68 -50.23 8.97
CA GLY A 187 24.52 -51.05 7.76
C GLY A 187 23.85 -52.41 8.03
N THR A 188 22.61 -52.61 7.57
CA THR A 188 21.87 -53.90 7.69
C THR A 188 22.19 -54.92 6.59
N THR A 189 22.95 -54.58 5.55
CA THR A 189 23.35 -55.54 4.49
C THR A 189 24.85 -55.45 4.21
N MET A 190 25.56 -56.52 4.57
CA MET A 190 27.01 -56.68 4.41
C MET A 190 27.31 -57.43 3.10
N LEU A 191 27.59 -56.70 2.01
CA LEU A 191 28.20 -57.25 0.80
C LEU A 191 29.71 -57.01 0.88
N ILE A 192 30.43 -58.01 1.35
CA ILE A 192 31.91 -58.03 1.37
C ILE A 192 32.39 -58.64 0.06
N PRO A 193 33.12 -57.91 -0.79
CA PRO A 193 33.99 -58.53 -1.77
C PRO A 193 35.13 -59.24 -1.02
N SER A 194 35.21 -60.56 -1.16
CA SER A 194 36.41 -61.35 -0.81
C SER A 194 37.65 -60.74 -1.48
N PRO A 195 38.84 -60.64 -0.83
CA PRO A 195 39.32 -61.40 0.33
C PRO A 195 39.66 -60.51 1.55
N THR A 196 38.98 -60.70 2.68
CA THR A 196 39.15 -59.93 3.93
C THR A 196 39.94 -60.68 5.01
N GLY A 197 41.12 -61.21 4.68
CA GLY A 197 42.06 -61.69 5.71
C GLY A 197 42.89 -60.57 6.32
N ASP A 198 43.23 -59.56 5.52
CA ASP A 198 44.28 -58.60 5.86
C ASP A 198 43.83 -57.15 5.62
N ALA A 199 43.58 -56.41 6.71
CA ALA A 199 43.31 -54.97 6.66
C ALA A 199 44.45 -54.18 5.98
N SER A 200 45.67 -54.73 6.00
CA SER A 200 46.85 -54.17 5.32
C SER A 200 46.75 -54.20 3.78
N ALA A 201 46.07 -55.19 3.19
CA ALA A 201 45.94 -55.32 1.73
C ALA A 201 44.98 -54.27 1.14
N MET A 202 43.89 -53.96 1.85
CA MET A 202 42.99 -52.86 1.47
C MET A 202 43.64 -51.49 1.64
N ILE A 203 44.41 -51.28 2.71
CA ILE A 203 45.16 -50.03 2.91
C ILE A 203 46.26 -49.88 1.84
N ALA A 204 46.93 -50.96 1.45
CA ALA A 204 47.90 -50.95 0.36
C ALA A 204 47.26 -50.64 -1.00
N GLN A 205 46.07 -51.18 -1.30
CA GLN A 205 45.32 -50.83 -2.50
C GLN A 205 44.82 -49.38 -2.47
N ALA A 206 44.32 -48.90 -1.32
CA ALA A 206 43.90 -47.51 -1.14
C ALA A 206 45.08 -46.54 -1.28
N LEU A 207 46.24 -46.85 -0.70
CA LEU A 207 47.47 -46.08 -0.86
C LEU A 207 48.04 -46.17 -2.29
N ALA A 208 47.89 -47.30 -2.98
CA ALA A 208 48.30 -47.45 -4.38
C ALA A 208 47.39 -46.67 -5.35
N ILE A 209 46.08 -46.61 -5.05
CA ILE A 209 45.12 -45.78 -5.79
C ILE A 209 45.38 -44.31 -5.49
N TYR A 210 45.62 -43.94 -4.22
CA TYR A 210 46.06 -42.60 -3.84
C TYR A 210 47.36 -42.22 -4.56
N LYS A 211 48.34 -43.14 -4.65
CA LYS A 211 49.61 -42.94 -5.37
C LYS A 211 49.43 -42.86 -6.89
N LYS A 212 48.39 -43.47 -7.47
CA LYS A 212 48.01 -43.35 -8.89
C LYS A 212 47.21 -42.07 -9.18
N LEU A 213 46.44 -41.58 -8.20
CA LEU A 213 45.66 -40.34 -8.26
C LEU A 213 46.47 -39.11 -7.83
N THR A 214 47.62 -39.32 -7.20
CA THR A 214 48.73 -38.37 -7.19
C THR A 214 49.62 -38.69 -8.39
N PRO A 215 49.33 -38.17 -9.60
CA PRO A 215 50.43 -37.95 -10.52
C PRO A 215 51.44 -37.06 -9.79
N ALA A 216 52.72 -37.39 -9.90
CA ALA A 216 53.75 -36.36 -9.80
C ALA A 216 53.43 -35.33 -10.89
N ALA A 217 52.68 -34.29 -10.54
CA ALA A 217 52.29 -33.22 -11.44
C ALA A 217 53.45 -32.23 -11.55
N SER A 218 54.43 -32.61 -12.36
CA SER A 218 55.25 -31.70 -13.15
C SER A 218 54.93 -31.93 -14.62
N GLY A 219 54.69 -30.84 -15.36
CA GLY A 219 54.90 -30.80 -16.81
C GLY A 219 53.67 -31.05 -17.67
N GLY A 220 53.29 -30.02 -18.44
CA GLY A 220 52.13 -30.03 -19.33
C GLY A 220 52.43 -30.43 -20.77
N SER A 221 51.39 -30.35 -21.61
CA SER A 221 51.33 -30.07 -23.06
C SER A 221 49.97 -30.56 -23.57
N ASN A 222 49.12 -29.67 -24.10
CA ASN A 222 48.95 -29.40 -25.54
C ASN A 222 48.74 -30.67 -26.39
N ALA A 223 47.55 -30.81 -27.00
CA ALA A 223 47.36 -30.60 -28.45
C ALA A 223 46.02 -31.17 -28.97
N SER A 224 45.50 -30.50 -30.01
CA SER A 224 44.66 -31.01 -31.13
C SER A 224 43.19 -31.28 -30.82
N ALA A 225 42.16 -30.63 -31.39
CA ALA A 225 41.90 -30.10 -32.74
C ALA A 225 41.89 -31.14 -33.87
N GLU A 226 40.69 -31.48 -34.36
CA GLU A 226 40.25 -31.75 -35.76
C GLU A 226 38.74 -32.09 -35.74
N SER A 227 37.85 -31.23 -36.27
CA SER A 227 37.28 -31.17 -37.66
C SER A 227 36.35 -32.37 -37.98
N CYS A 228 35.19 -32.29 -38.62
CA CYS A 228 34.71 -31.56 -39.82
C CYS A 228 33.19 -31.29 -39.66
N GLN A 229 32.64 -30.08 -39.87
CA GLN A 229 32.28 -29.42 -41.14
C GLN A 229 31.46 -30.25 -42.14
N SER A 230 30.24 -29.78 -42.43
CA SER A 230 29.81 -29.42 -43.80
C SER A 230 28.61 -28.46 -43.79
N SER A 231 28.73 -27.43 -44.62
CA SER A 231 27.95 -26.20 -44.79
C SER A 231 26.98 -26.25 -45.98
N THR A 232 25.93 -25.41 -45.99
CA THR A 232 25.39 -24.68 -47.19
C THR A 232 24.45 -23.56 -46.68
N GLU A 233 24.86 -22.28 -46.72
CA GLU A 233 24.40 -21.19 -47.64
C GLU A 233 22.91 -20.79 -47.47
N GLU A 234 22.47 -19.52 -47.43
CA GLU A 234 22.89 -18.31 -48.16
C GLU A 234 22.14 -17.08 -47.57
N GLY A 235 22.59 -15.83 -47.84
CA GLY A 235 21.65 -14.68 -47.91
C GLY A 235 21.89 -13.39 -47.09
N LYS A 236 23.00 -12.68 -47.36
CA LYS A 236 23.13 -11.22 -47.59
C LYS A 236 22.35 -10.20 -46.70
N SER A 237 23.11 -9.42 -45.92
CA SER A 237 22.72 -8.06 -45.47
C SER A 237 23.88 -7.09 -45.71
N THR A 238 23.62 -6.03 -46.47
CA THR A 238 24.53 -4.93 -46.77
C THR A 238 23.97 -3.62 -46.22
N VAL A 239 24.82 -2.92 -45.47
CA VAL A 239 25.04 -1.46 -45.43
C VAL A 239 23.96 -0.59 -44.78
N GLY A 240 24.40 0.18 -43.78
CA GLY A 240 23.65 1.27 -43.17
C GLY A 240 24.03 2.66 -43.70
N ALA A 241 23.24 3.65 -43.27
CA ALA A 241 23.55 5.07 -43.04
C ALA A 241 22.26 5.69 -42.46
N GLY A 242 22.24 6.27 -41.25
CA GLY A 242 22.29 7.72 -40.97
C GLY A 242 20.93 8.41 -41.25
N HIS A 243 20.34 9.32 -40.47
CA HIS A 243 20.64 10.10 -39.26
C HIS A 243 19.33 10.87 -38.87
N ALA A 244 19.32 11.63 -37.76
CA ALA A 244 18.37 12.70 -37.33
C ALA A 244 17.14 12.31 -36.47
N ILE A 245 16.64 13.05 -35.46
CA ILE A 245 16.96 14.34 -34.78
C ILE A 245 16.15 14.38 -33.45
N GLU A 246 16.70 15.06 -32.43
CA GLU A 246 16.14 15.71 -31.21
C GLU A 246 15.10 15.06 -30.27
N SER A 247 15.38 15.19 -28.97
CA SER A 247 14.45 15.05 -27.84
C SER A 247 14.39 16.38 -27.05
N PRO A 248 13.24 16.83 -26.54
CA PRO A 248 13.19 17.99 -25.67
C PRO A 248 13.44 17.62 -24.19
N LYS A 249 14.08 18.55 -23.49
CA LYS A 249 14.31 18.56 -22.03
C LYS A 249 13.06 18.98 -21.26
N SER A 250 12.99 18.54 -20.00
CA SER A 250 12.79 19.36 -18.78
C SER A 250 11.67 18.86 -17.86
N GLY A 251 11.97 18.78 -16.56
CA GLY A 251 10.97 18.78 -15.50
C GLY A 251 11.18 17.84 -14.30
N ALA A 252 12.39 17.71 -13.75
CA ALA A 252 12.57 17.02 -12.47
C ALA A 252 12.12 17.94 -11.31
N VAL A 253 10.98 17.62 -10.70
CA VAL A 253 10.53 18.22 -9.44
C VAL A 253 11.25 17.52 -8.29
N LYS A 254 12.02 18.30 -7.52
CA LYS A 254 12.76 17.87 -6.34
C LYS A 254 11.87 18.05 -5.11
N VAL A 255 11.35 16.97 -4.54
CA VAL A 255 10.65 16.99 -3.24
C VAL A 255 11.68 16.69 -2.15
N VAL A 256 11.87 17.66 -1.27
CA VAL A 256 12.73 17.57 -0.08
C VAL A 256 11.90 16.96 1.05
N PHE A 257 12.38 15.87 1.64
CA PHE A 257 11.87 15.35 2.91
C PHE A 257 12.75 15.89 4.04
N ASP A 258 12.18 16.77 4.86
CA ASP A 258 12.75 17.11 6.17
C ASP A 258 12.39 16.00 7.17
N ALA A 259 13.43 15.40 7.75
CA ALA A 259 13.34 14.48 8.86
C ALA A 259 13.39 15.28 10.16
N ASP A 260 12.35 15.18 11.00
CA ASP A 260 12.43 15.61 12.38
C ASP A 260 11.91 14.52 13.34
N SER A 261 12.55 14.46 14.50
CA SER A 261 12.66 13.34 15.45
C SER A 261 11.38 13.04 16.26
N PRO A 262 11.24 11.83 16.85
CA PRO A 262 10.14 11.52 17.76
C PRO A 262 10.44 12.03 19.19
N ARG A 263 9.51 12.79 19.78
CA ARG A 263 9.50 13.08 21.23
C ARG A 263 8.59 12.11 21.98
N LYS A 264 9.14 11.58 23.07
CA LYS A 264 8.49 10.78 24.12
C LYS A 264 7.33 11.53 24.80
N GLY A 265 6.36 10.73 25.27
CA GLY A 265 5.75 10.92 26.60
C GLY A 265 4.24 11.15 26.60
N GLY A 266 3.52 10.33 27.39
CA GLY A 266 2.18 10.68 27.86
C GLY A 266 1.17 9.54 27.88
N SER A 267 1.40 8.52 28.71
CA SER A 267 0.31 7.66 29.20
C SER A 267 -0.71 8.51 29.96
N SER A 268 -1.98 8.51 29.55
CA SER A 268 -3.06 8.82 30.47
C SER A 268 -4.26 7.92 30.17
N SER A 269 -4.37 6.91 31.03
CA SER A 269 -5.55 6.12 31.31
C SER A 269 -6.68 7.06 31.74
N PHE A 270 -7.74 7.17 30.93
CA PHE A 270 -8.99 7.78 31.36
C PHE A 270 -9.81 6.71 32.07
N SER A 271 -9.72 6.69 33.41
CA SER A 271 -10.48 5.81 34.28
C SER A 271 -11.74 6.54 34.75
N LEU A 272 -12.89 5.87 34.61
CA LEU A 272 -14.17 6.27 35.16
C LEU A 272 -14.11 6.36 36.68
N GLN A 273 -14.53 7.49 37.24
CA GLN A 273 -14.98 7.58 38.62
C GLN A 273 -16.37 8.21 38.66
N SER A 274 -17.35 7.35 38.95
CA SER A 274 -18.57 7.74 39.63
C SER A 274 -18.24 8.12 41.08
N GLN A 275 -18.82 9.21 41.57
CA GLN A 275 -19.50 9.23 42.87
C GLN A 275 -20.36 10.49 43.03
N GLU A 276 -21.55 10.23 43.58
CA GLU A 276 -22.52 11.06 44.34
C GLU A 276 -22.78 12.52 43.96
#